data_AF-A0A1F1Z330-F1
#
_entry.id   AF-A0A1F1Z330-F1
#
_cell.length_a   1.000
_cell.length_b   1.000
_cell.length_c   1.000
_cell.angle_alpha   90.00
_cell.angle_beta   90.00
_cell.angle_gamma   90.00
#
_symmetry.space_group_name_H-M   'P 1'
#
loop_
_entity.id
_entity.type
_entity.pdbx_description
1 polymer ?
#
loop_
_entity_poly.entity_id
_entity_poly.type
_entity_poly.pdbx_seq_one_letter_code
_entity_poly.pdbx_strand_id
1 'polypeptide(L)'
;MDVFQQLVLGNDEIRDDYQATDDIQELSGWAAEDVNALSFMGIGNYLAAEDPTRTHIDNVLVDGVAPSLDEARSGNYPLARPLFIYVSEDAARRDEVDAFVTTYLDKVEAVLPRVYFYQLPEEEYAASQQRYADRVTGVDQRWQ
;
A
#
# COMPACT_ATOMS: atom_id res chain seq x y z
N MET A 1 -3.54 6.03 9.74
CA MET A 1 -4.56 7.09 9.90
C MET A 1 -4.01 8.43 9.41
N ASP A 2 -2.81 8.81 9.84
CA ASP A 2 -2.18 10.12 9.59
C ASP A 2 -2.10 10.52 8.10
N VAL A 3 -1.69 9.60 7.21
CA VAL A 3 -1.60 9.89 5.77
C VAL A 3 -2.97 10.26 5.17
N PHE A 4 -4.04 9.59 5.60
CA PHE A 4 -5.39 9.91 5.12
C PHE A 4 -5.82 11.29 5.63
N GLN A 5 -5.58 11.61 6.91
CA GLN A 5 -5.90 12.93 7.46
C GLN A 5 -5.12 14.03 6.75
N GLN A 6 -3.84 13.81 6.47
CA GLN A 6 -3.01 14.77 5.75
C GLN A 6 -3.49 14.99 4.32
N LEU A 7 -3.70 13.91 3.55
CA LEU A 7 -3.99 14.01 2.12
C LEU A 7 -5.46 14.33 1.81
N VAL A 8 -6.39 13.84 2.63
CA VAL A 8 -7.84 13.97 2.36
C VAL A 8 -8.49 15.04 3.24
N LEU A 9 -8.10 15.12 4.52
CA LEU A 9 -8.69 16.07 5.48
C LEU A 9 -7.87 17.37 5.62
N GLY A 10 -6.71 17.50 4.97
CA GLY A 10 -5.89 18.70 5.08
C GLY A 10 -5.30 18.93 6.48
N ASN A 11 -5.06 17.85 7.24
CA ASN A 11 -4.69 17.82 8.65
C ASN A 11 -5.82 18.18 9.64
N ASP A 12 -7.08 18.22 9.19
CA ASP A 12 -8.21 18.19 10.11
C ASP A 12 -8.36 16.81 10.76
N GLU A 13 -9.00 16.78 11.92
CA GLU A 13 -9.28 15.54 12.66
C GLU A 13 -10.39 14.73 11.98
N ILE A 14 -10.25 13.40 12.01
CA ILE A 14 -11.37 12.52 11.68
C ILE A 14 -12.45 12.67 12.75
N ARG A 15 -13.72 12.53 12.37
CA ARG A 15 -14.83 12.55 13.34
C ARG A 15 -14.65 11.46 14.39
N ASP A 16 -14.96 11.78 15.64
CA ASP A 16 -14.80 10.85 16.78
C ASP A 16 -15.75 9.64 16.75
N ASP A 17 -16.82 9.70 15.96
CA ASP A 17 -17.84 8.66 15.87
C ASP A 17 -17.63 7.66 14.72
N TYR A 18 -16.42 7.65 14.14
CA TYR A 18 -16.02 6.62 13.19
C TYR A 18 -15.83 5.25 13.88
N GLN A 19 -15.92 4.18 13.08
CA GLN A 19 -15.54 2.84 13.49
C GLN A 19 -14.27 2.43 12.75
N ALA A 20 -13.42 1.66 13.41
CA ALA A 20 -12.18 1.15 12.85
C ALA A 20 -11.91 -0.28 13.30
N THR A 21 -11.30 -1.04 12.41
CA THR A 21 -10.84 -2.40 12.65
C THR A 21 -9.60 -2.64 11.79
N ASP A 22 -8.71 -3.52 12.27
CA ASP A 22 -7.59 -4.04 11.48
C ASP A 22 -7.99 -5.30 10.70
N ASP A 23 -9.21 -5.83 10.91
CA ASP A 23 -9.75 -6.96 10.17
C ASP A 23 -10.34 -6.51 8.83
N ILE A 24 -9.72 -7.00 7.75
CA ILE A 24 -10.08 -6.67 6.38
C ILE A 24 -11.51 -7.13 6.04
N GLN A 25 -11.90 -8.32 6.49
CA GLN A 25 -13.23 -8.89 6.19
C GLN A 25 -14.31 -8.11 6.92
N GLU A 26 -14.05 -7.74 8.17
CA GLU A 26 -14.97 -6.92 8.97
C GLU A 26 -15.16 -5.54 8.33
N LEU A 27 -14.08 -4.85 7.95
CA LEU A 27 -14.17 -3.53 7.33
C LEU A 27 -14.92 -3.55 5.99
N SER A 28 -14.64 -4.55 5.13
CA SER A 28 -15.38 -4.72 3.87
C SER A 28 -16.85 -5.09 4.13
N GLY A 29 -17.13 -5.88 5.15
CA GLY A 29 -18.50 -6.19 5.58
C GLY A 29 -19.28 -4.94 5.97
N TRP A 30 -18.72 -4.10 6.85
CA TRP A 30 -19.36 -2.85 7.25
C TRP A 30 -19.65 -1.92 6.07
N ALA A 31 -18.69 -1.79 5.14
CA ALA A 31 -18.85 -0.99 3.94
C ALA A 31 -19.96 -1.52 3.01
N ALA A 32 -20.12 -2.84 2.92
CA ALA A 32 -21.12 -3.48 2.08
C ALA A 32 -22.53 -3.48 2.70
N GLU A 33 -22.64 -3.49 4.03
CA GLU A 33 -23.91 -3.61 4.76
C GLU A 33 -24.67 -2.28 4.89
N ASP A 34 -23.96 -1.14 4.94
CA ASP A 34 -24.57 0.19 5.01
C ASP A 34 -24.41 0.94 3.69
N VAL A 35 -25.55 1.20 3.03
CA VAL A 35 -25.62 1.94 1.76
C VAL A 35 -25.13 3.39 1.85
N ASN A 36 -24.97 3.93 3.06
CA ASN A 36 -24.42 5.26 3.31
C ASN A 36 -22.99 5.21 3.88
N ALA A 37 -22.38 4.03 3.96
CA ALA A 37 -21.01 3.89 4.47
C ALA A 37 -20.02 4.65 3.59
N LEU A 38 -19.05 5.27 4.24
CA LEU A 38 -17.84 5.77 3.61
C LEU A 38 -16.64 5.22 4.37
N SER A 39 -15.85 4.41 3.68
CA SER A 39 -14.70 3.72 4.27
C SER A 39 -13.45 4.03 3.49
N PHE A 40 -12.31 4.06 4.16
CA PHE A 40 -10.99 4.11 3.52
C PHE A 40 -10.19 2.87 3.92
N MET A 41 -9.57 2.22 2.94
CA MET A 41 -8.80 1.00 3.13
C MET A 41 -7.74 0.86 2.05
N GLY A 42 -6.78 -0.05 2.24
CA GLY A 42 -5.87 -0.40 1.15
C GLY A 42 -6.64 -1.10 0.03
N ILE A 43 -6.26 -0.87 -1.24
CA ILE A 43 -6.93 -1.50 -2.40
C ILE A 43 -6.95 -3.04 -2.30
N GLY A 44 -5.93 -3.63 -1.66
CA GLY A 44 -5.87 -5.06 -1.42
C GLY A 44 -7.01 -5.61 -0.58
N ASN A 45 -7.57 -4.80 0.33
CA ASN A 45 -8.71 -5.17 1.16
C ASN A 45 -9.96 -5.36 0.29
N TYR A 46 -10.22 -4.41 -0.60
CA TYR A 46 -11.30 -4.50 -1.59
C TYR A 46 -11.10 -5.68 -2.55
N LEU A 47 -9.87 -5.91 -3.03
CA LEU A 47 -9.57 -7.03 -3.93
C LEU A 47 -9.67 -8.40 -3.25
N ALA A 48 -9.38 -8.47 -1.95
CA ALA A 48 -9.47 -9.67 -1.12
C ALA A 48 -10.92 -9.99 -0.70
N ALA A 49 -11.82 -9.01 -0.70
CA ALA A 49 -13.22 -9.23 -0.38
C ALA A 49 -13.86 -10.22 -1.38
N GLU A 50 -14.54 -11.23 -0.84
CA GLU A 50 -15.24 -12.24 -1.62
C GLU A 50 -16.58 -11.70 -2.17
N ASP A 51 -17.09 -12.32 -3.23
CA ASP A 51 -18.47 -12.08 -3.65
C ASP A 51 -19.42 -12.80 -2.65
N PRO A 52 -20.50 -12.16 -2.15
CA PRO A 52 -21.12 -10.95 -2.67
C PRO A 52 -20.66 -9.64 -2.02
N THR A 53 -19.85 -9.64 -0.97
CA THR A 53 -19.45 -8.41 -0.24
C THR A 53 -18.87 -7.36 -1.16
N ARG A 54 -17.93 -7.75 -2.03
CA ARG A 54 -17.26 -6.82 -2.93
C ARG A 54 -18.19 -6.14 -3.93
N THR A 55 -19.26 -6.81 -4.38
CA THR A 55 -20.20 -6.24 -5.37
C THR A 55 -21.09 -5.14 -4.79
N HIS A 56 -21.10 -4.97 -3.48
CA HIS A 56 -21.85 -3.92 -2.78
C HIS A 56 -20.97 -2.70 -2.44
N ILE A 57 -19.69 -2.73 -2.82
CA ILE A 57 -18.72 -1.66 -2.53
C ILE A 57 -18.30 -1.03 -3.85
N ASP A 58 -18.54 0.28 -3.98
CA ASP A 58 -18.03 1.08 -5.09
C ASP A 58 -16.80 1.88 -4.68
N ASN A 59 -15.85 2.04 -5.60
CA ASN A 59 -14.67 2.87 -5.39
C ASN A 59 -14.99 4.35 -5.69
N VAL A 60 -14.52 5.24 -4.81
CA VAL A 60 -14.59 6.70 -5.03
C VAL A 60 -13.41 7.14 -5.89
N LEU A 61 -13.71 7.94 -6.92
CA LEU A 61 -12.70 8.60 -7.74
C LEU A 61 -12.10 9.77 -6.96
N VAL A 62 -10.78 9.87 -6.92
CA VAL A 62 -10.07 10.99 -6.30
C VAL A 62 -9.54 11.86 -7.43
N ASP A 63 -9.98 13.12 -7.48
CA ASP A 63 -9.69 14.05 -8.58
C ASP A 63 -10.02 13.50 -9.98
N GLY A 64 -11.06 12.67 -10.06
CA GLY A 64 -11.48 12.01 -11.31
C GLY A 64 -10.67 10.78 -11.70
N VAL A 65 -9.72 10.35 -10.86
CA VAL A 65 -8.87 9.18 -11.07
C VAL A 65 -9.34 8.00 -10.22
N ALA A 66 -9.49 6.82 -10.84
CA ALA A 66 -9.87 5.59 -10.14
C ALA A 66 -8.64 4.90 -9.53
N PRO A 67 -8.78 4.14 -8.42
CA PRO A 67 -7.70 3.39 -7.77
C PRO A 67 -7.32 2.12 -8.56
N SER A 68 -6.98 2.25 -9.85
CA SER A 68 -6.60 1.11 -10.69
C SER A 68 -5.11 0.78 -10.57
N LEU A 69 -4.72 -0.41 -11.05
CA LEU A 69 -3.32 -0.83 -11.11
C LEU A 69 -2.47 0.17 -11.92
N ASP A 70 -2.98 0.58 -13.08
CA ASP A 70 -2.24 1.45 -14.00
C ASP A 70 -2.07 2.85 -13.40
N GLU A 71 -3.13 3.43 -12.83
CA GLU A 71 -3.07 4.76 -12.22
C GLU A 71 -2.21 4.78 -10.94
N ALA A 72 -2.22 3.69 -10.17
CA ALA A 72 -1.35 3.55 -9.01
C ALA A 72 0.12 3.40 -9.42
N ARG A 73 0.41 2.62 -10.48
CA ARG A 73 1.78 2.42 -10.98
C ARG A 73 2.37 3.65 -11.64
N SER A 74 1.57 4.43 -12.36
CA SER A 74 2.01 5.67 -13.01
C SER A 74 2.17 6.85 -12.03
N GLY A 75 1.72 6.69 -10.79
CA GLY A 75 1.71 7.76 -9.78
C GLY A 75 0.57 8.76 -9.97
N ASN A 76 -0.38 8.49 -10.86
CA ASN A 76 -1.52 9.38 -11.12
C ASN A 76 -2.60 9.29 -10.02
N TYR A 77 -2.75 8.13 -9.37
CA TYR A 77 -3.73 7.99 -8.30
C TYR A 77 -3.23 8.72 -7.03
N PRO A 78 -3.92 9.78 -6.55
CA PRO A 78 -3.34 10.70 -5.54
C PRO A 78 -3.07 10.08 -4.17
N LEU A 79 -3.73 8.95 -3.85
CA LEU A 79 -3.57 8.26 -2.57
C LEU A 79 -2.69 7.00 -2.68
N ALA A 80 -2.13 6.71 -3.86
CA ALA A 80 -1.16 5.65 -4.02
C ALA A 80 0.13 6.01 -3.28
N ARG A 81 0.72 5.03 -2.60
CA ARG A 81 1.99 5.21 -1.90
C ARG A 81 2.84 3.95 -1.96
N PRO A 82 4.16 4.07 -2.16
CA PRO A 82 5.08 2.95 -2.02
C PRO A 82 5.11 2.45 -0.56
N LEU A 83 5.42 1.18 -0.40
CA LEU A 83 5.76 0.59 0.90
C LEU A 83 7.27 0.35 0.98
N PHE A 84 7.84 0.57 2.15
CA PHE A 84 9.27 0.44 2.39
C PHE A 84 9.55 -0.60 3.45
N ILE A 85 10.61 -1.39 3.24
CA ILE A 85 11.29 -2.11 4.31
C ILE A 85 12.48 -1.27 4.79
N TYR A 86 12.64 -1.15 6.10
CA TYR A 86 13.74 -0.40 6.70
C TYR A 86 14.75 -1.38 7.26
N VAL A 87 15.98 -1.33 6.73
CA VAL A 87 17.06 -2.22 7.14
C VAL A 87 18.18 -1.38 7.74
N SER A 88 18.56 -1.70 8.97
CA SER A 88 19.73 -1.08 9.61
C SER A 88 21.01 -1.52 8.87
N GLU A 89 21.90 -0.56 8.59
CA GLU A 89 23.18 -0.84 7.94
C GLU A 89 24.00 -1.87 8.73
N ASP A 90 24.06 -1.72 10.06
CA ASP A 90 24.78 -2.65 10.92
C ASP A 90 24.14 -4.04 10.94
N ALA A 91 22.80 -4.12 10.96
CA ALA A 91 22.10 -5.40 10.92
C ALA A 91 22.31 -6.11 9.59
N ALA A 92 22.39 -5.36 8.49
CA ALA A 92 22.55 -5.88 7.15
C ALA A 92 23.93 -6.52 6.89
N ARG A 93 24.90 -6.34 7.81
CA ARG A 93 26.20 -7.04 7.82
C ARG A 93 26.12 -8.48 8.33
N ARG A 94 25.00 -8.87 8.95
CA ARG A 94 24.74 -10.25 9.39
C ARG A 94 24.26 -11.06 8.18
N ASP A 95 24.93 -12.18 7.91
CA ASP A 95 24.65 -13.03 6.75
C ASP A 95 23.16 -13.42 6.65
N GLU A 96 22.51 -13.70 7.77
CA GLU A 96 21.08 -14.07 7.80
C GLU A 96 20.14 -12.92 7.43
N VAL A 97 20.49 -11.69 7.80
CA VAL A 97 19.71 -10.49 7.43
C VAL A 97 19.93 -10.18 5.97
N ASP A 98 21.18 -10.28 5.50
CA ASP A 98 21.52 -10.04 4.11
C ASP A 98 20.82 -11.00 3.15
N ALA A 99 20.83 -12.29 3.50
CA ALA A 99 20.12 -13.32 2.76
C ALA A 99 18.60 -13.08 2.76
N PHE A 100 18.02 -12.67 3.88
CA PHE A 100 16.60 -12.35 3.95
C PHE A 100 16.22 -11.18 3.04
N VAL A 101 16.93 -10.05 3.12
CA VAL A 101 16.59 -8.85 2.35
C VAL A 101 16.81 -9.09 0.85
N THR A 102 17.92 -9.74 0.49
CA THR A 102 18.19 -10.11 -0.91
C THR A 102 17.09 -11.02 -1.47
N THR A 103 16.67 -12.04 -0.70
CA THR A 103 15.59 -12.93 -1.12
C THR A 103 14.25 -12.20 -1.20
N TYR A 104 13.96 -11.31 -0.26
CA TYR A 104 12.75 -10.49 -0.28
C TYR A 104 12.69 -9.67 -1.57
N LEU A 105 13.75 -8.91 -1.89
CA LEU A 105 13.79 -8.06 -3.08
C LEU A 105 13.79 -8.86 -4.39
N ASP A 106 14.32 -10.08 -4.41
CA ASP A 106 14.27 -10.99 -5.57
C ASP A 106 12.88 -11.61 -5.81
N LYS A 107 12.10 -11.83 -4.74
CA LYS A 107 10.83 -12.57 -4.83
C LYS A 107 9.58 -11.70 -4.72
N VAL A 108 9.68 -10.52 -4.12
CA VAL A 108 8.50 -9.72 -3.74
C VAL A 108 7.60 -9.41 -4.93
N GLU A 109 8.15 -9.04 -6.09
CA GLU A 109 7.37 -8.71 -7.28
C GLU A 109 6.37 -9.82 -7.63
N ALA A 110 6.81 -11.09 -7.63
CA ALA A 110 5.96 -12.23 -7.98
C ALA A 110 4.93 -12.59 -6.89
N VAL A 111 5.12 -12.11 -5.66
CA VAL A 111 4.25 -12.39 -4.52
C VAL A 111 3.11 -11.38 -4.44
N LEU A 112 3.35 -10.10 -4.77
CA LEU A 112 2.38 -9.01 -4.56
C LEU A 112 0.97 -9.29 -5.13
N PRO A 113 0.79 -9.86 -6.34
CA PRO A 113 -0.54 -10.16 -6.86
C PRO A 113 -1.33 -11.16 -5.99
N ARG A 114 -0.64 -12.05 -5.27
CA ARG A 114 -1.25 -13.08 -4.41
C ARG A 114 -1.71 -12.54 -3.06
N VAL A 115 -1.16 -11.39 -2.67
CA VAL A 115 -1.48 -10.70 -1.41
C VAL A 115 -2.20 -9.38 -1.69
N TYR A 116 -2.73 -9.22 -2.91
CA TYR A 116 -3.58 -8.10 -3.32
C TYR A 116 -2.90 -6.72 -3.27
N PHE A 117 -1.57 -6.68 -3.47
CA PHE A 117 -0.84 -5.44 -3.66
C PHE A 117 -0.55 -5.20 -5.15
N TYR A 118 -0.61 -3.94 -5.53
CA TYR A 118 -0.11 -3.51 -6.83
C TYR A 118 1.42 -3.50 -6.82
N GLN A 119 2.01 -4.11 -7.84
CA GLN A 119 3.45 -4.12 -8.04
C GLN A 119 3.93 -2.74 -8.46
N LEU A 120 5.14 -2.37 -8.04
CA LEU A 120 5.89 -1.22 -8.57
C LEU A 120 6.22 -1.42 -10.07
N PRO A 121 6.63 -0.36 -10.79
CA PRO A 121 7.30 -0.50 -12.08
C PRO A 121 8.52 -1.44 -11.97
N GLU A 122 8.79 -2.20 -13.04
CA GLU A 122 9.82 -3.26 -13.03
C GLU A 122 11.21 -2.71 -12.69
N GLU A 123 11.52 -1.52 -13.22
CA GLU A 123 12.77 -0.81 -13.00
C GLU A 123 13.03 -0.47 -11.52
N GLU A 124 11.97 -0.33 -10.71
CA GLU A 124 12.07 0.04 -9.31
C GLU A 124 12.57 -1.12 -8.43
N TYR A 125 12.32 -2.36 -8.82
CA TYR A 125 12.87 -3.53 -8.12
C TYR A 125 14.38 -3.63 -8.31
N ALA A 126 14.86 -3.48 -9.55
CA ALA A 126 16.28 -3.48 -9.86
C ALA A 126 17.02 -2.34 -9.14
N ALA A 127 16.42 -1.14 -9.12
CA ALA A 127 16.98 -0.01 -8.40
C ALA A 127 17.04 -0.25 -6.87
N SER A 128 16.02 -0.89 -6.30
CA SER A 128 15.98 -1.23 -4.87
C SER A 128 17.05 -2.27 -4.50
N GLN A 129 17.25 -3.29 -5.35
CA GLN A 129 18.31 -4.28 -5.20
C GLN A 129 19.70 -3.62 -5.26
N GLN A 130 19.92 -2.77 -6.26
CA GLN A 130 21.19 -2.06 -6.42
C GLN A 130 21.48 -1.15 -5.22
N ARG A 131 20.48 -0.37 -4.77
CA ARG A 131 20.61 0.51 -3.60
C ARG A 131 21.00 -0.28 -2.34
N TYR A 132 20.39 -1.44 -2.14
CA TYR A 132 20.69 -2.32 -1.01
C TYR A 132 22.11 -2.91 -1.11
N ALA A 133 22.50 -3.40 -2.29
CA ALA A 133 23.85 -3.93 -2.56
C ALA A 133 24.95 -2.88 -2.32
N ASP A 134 24.69 -1.63 -2.74
CA ASP A 134 25.59 -0.49 -2.56
C ASP A 134 25.59 0.06 -1.12
N ARG A 135 24.76 -0.49 -0.23
CA ARG A 135 24.60 -0.06 1.17
C ARG A 135 24.27 1.42 1.31
N VAL A 136 23.52 1.98 0.35
CA VAL A 136 23.16 3.40 0.38
C VAL A 136 22.15 3.65 1.48
N THR A 137 22.52 4.46 2.46
CA THR A 137 21.68 4.84 3.60
C THR A 137 20.89 6.12 3.33
N GLY A 138 19.93 6.42 4.21
CA GLY A 138 19.09 7.62 4.13
C GLY A 138 17.92 7.49 3.17
N VAL A 139 17.24 8.60 2.93
CA VAL A 139 16.02 8.68 2.12
C VAL A 139 16.34 8.47 0.64
N ASP A 140 15.49 7.74 -0.06
CA ASP A 140 15.51 7.65 -1.52
C ASP A 140 14.71 8.81 -2.11
N GLN A 141 15.40 9.74 -2.78
CA GLN A 141 14.82 10.97 -3.32
C GLN A 141 13.79 10.72 -4.43
N ARG A 142 13.76 9.52 -5.01
CA ARG A 142 12.78 9.15 -6.04
C ARG A 142 11.35 9.06 -5.51
N TRP A 143 11.20 8.93 -4.20
CA TRP A 143 9.92 8.77 -3.51
C TRP A 143 9.53 9.99 -2.65
N GLN A 144 10.09 11.16 -2.96
CA GLN A 144 9.73 12.43 -2.32
C GLN A 144 8.69 13.20 -3.13
#